data_AF-A0AAD7NI09-F1
#
_entry.id   AF-A0AAD7NI09-F1
#
_cell.length_a   1.000
_cell.length_b   1.000
_cell.length_c   1.000
_cell.angle_alpha   90.00
_cell.angle_beta   90.00
_cell.angle_gamma   90.00
#
_symmetry.space_group_name_H-M   'P 1'
#
loop_
_entity.id
_entity.type
_entity.pdbx_description
1 polymer ?
#
loop_
_entity_poly.entity_id
_entity_poly.type
_entity_poly.pdbx_seq_one_letter_code
_entity_poly.pdbx_strand_id
1 'polypeptide(L)'
;MDSESESDKSESSSDSDSEDDQLSDIVHVSSPVCEAQAHKKKQGGPHHGDPQTLLSGIAYIPSYVLKNPKPILKLLESEKAWKKLVKGVELHIEESTKKGKGAVKEFSIQIVDTFNPSDPKKAVAVKKGKTNKEEAPAVSTREQQFYRELEQKYHCAEHGKPCAVLLEGTHYNLTNTDLSKWVYLISQGRATKLELSCAELKIDDVVPRQHTAKKGLAQTRITASNSSEPPEWMRYIMPFMGMALGSPAVQPQPMAGPSCLFPPIFDLPSSGTKRAASAAAPTLDNWLLTIDNDKTGCGRHSTCFSQYALKLEDNGIFDLTDMEGIEAKELTSMLEAPIGIANCLVKYTKEDMDKITNAVKRLRRS
;
A
#
# COMPACT_ATOMS: atom_id res chain seq x y z
N MET A 1 -4.04 8.50 -66.80
CA MET A 1 -2.70 8.98 -66.41
C MET A 1 -2.64 8.94 -64.90
N ASP A 2 -2.77 7.75 -64.31
CA ASP A 2 -1.81 6.63 -64.27
C ASP A 2 -0.58 7.00 -63.46
N SER A 3 -0.49 6.48 -62.24
CA SER A 3 0.72 5.93 -61.62
C SER A 3 0.32 5.34 -60.27
N GLU A 4 -0.18 4.12 -60.33
CA GLU A 4 -0.15 3.15 -59.23
C GLU A 4 1.31 2.77 -58.98
N SER A 5 1.72 2.67 -57.71
CA SER A 5 2.96 2.00 -57.34
C SER A 5 2.72 1.17 -56.09
N GLU A 6 2.34 -0.08 -56.34
CA GLU A 6 2.42 -1.20 -55.40
C GLU A 6 3.88 -1.48 -55.06
N SER A 7 4.15 -1.88 -53.81
CA SER A 7 5.43 -2.45 -53.42
C SER A 7 5.21 -3.53 -52.37
N ASP A 8 5.30 -4.76 -52.89
CA ASP A 8 5.38 -6.04 -52.22
C ASP A 8 6.61 -6.20 -51.29
N LYS A 9 6.58 -7.34 -50.57
CA LYS A 9 7.66 -8.07 -49.85
C LYS A 9 7.92 -7.63 -48.41
N SER A 10 8.08 -8.53 -47.45
CA SER A 10 8.28 -9.98 -47.50
C SER A 10 8.10 -10.56 -46.10
N GLU A 11 7.38 -11.67 -46.01
CA GLU A 11 7.32 -12.55 -44.84
C GLU A 11 8.63 -13.36 -44.77
N SER A 12 9.26 -13.43 -43.59
CA SER A 12 10.31 -14.42 -43.32
C SER A 12 9.97 -15.20 -42.05
N SER A 13 9.44 -16.40 -42.24
CA SER A 13 9.37 -17.46 -41.25
C SER A 13 10.76 -18.08 -41.07
N SER A 14 11.23 -18.18 -39.84
CA SER A 14 12.38 -19.03 -39.50
C SER A 14 12.01 -19.88 -38.30
N ASP A 15 11.51 -21.07 -38.60
CA ASP A 15 11.49 -22.23 -37.73
C ASP A 15 12.94 -22.62 -37.37
N SER A 16 13.18 -22.97 -36.12
CA SER A 16 14.43 -23.58 -35.68
C SER A 16 14.09 -24.71 -34.73
N ASP A 17 13.95 -25.89 -35.34
CA ASP A 17 14.09 -27.20 -34.74
C ASP A 17 15.53 -27.38 -34.21
N SER A 18 15.65 -27.80 -32.96
CA SER A 18 16.85 -28.49 -32.47
C SER A 18 16.41 -29.64 -31.58
N GLU A 19 16.38 -30.83 -32.17
CA GLU A 19 16.32 -32.12 -31.50
C GLU A 19 17.66 -32.43 -30.80
N ASP A 20 17.56 -33.39 -29.87
CA ASP A 20 18.62 -34.29 -29.41
C ASP A 20 19.81 -33.71 -28.62
N ASP A 21 19.98 -34.15 -27.36
CA ASP A 21 20.82 -35.33 -27.13
C ASP A 21 20.96 -35.71 -25.63
N GLN A 22 21.06 -37.03 -25.43
CA GLN A 22 21.89 -37.74 -24.45
C GLN A 22 21.48 -37.82 -22.96
N LEU A 23 20.79 -38.92 -22.66
CA LEU A 23 21.26 -40.04 -21.82
C LEU A 23 22.49 -39.78 -20.91
N SER A 24 22.27 -39.91 -19.60
CA SER A 24 23.27 -40.55 -18.74
C SER A 24 22.59 -41.34 -17.62
N ASP A 25 22.72 -42.67 -17.76
CA ASP A 25 22.52 -43.68 -16.73
C ASP A 25 23.35 -43.39 -15.49
N ILE A 26 22.74 -43.40 -14.30
CA ILE A 26 23.45 -43.62 -13.03
C ILE A 26 22.69 -44.62 -12.16
N VAL A 27 23.14 -45.87 -12.29
CA VAL A 27 23.40 -46.90 -11.28
C VAL A 27 22.48 -46.97 -10.05
N HIS A 28 21.65 -48.01 -10.11
CA HIS A 28 21.05 -48.73 -8.99
C HIS A 28 22.13 -49.24 -8.01
N VAL A 29 21.99 -48.93 -6.72
CA VAL A 29 22.60 -49.72 -5.63
C VAL A 29 21.50 -50.12 -4.65
N SER A 30 21.25 -51.42 -4.60
CA SER A 30 20.30 -52.07 -3.71
C SER A 30 20.86 -52.34 -2.31
N SER A 31 19.91 -52.39 -1.36
CA SER A 31 19.86 -53.19 -0.12
C SER A 31 20.37 -52.57 1.19
N PRO A 32 19.89 -53.03 2.38
CA PRO A 32 18.74 -53.92 2.65
C PRO A 32 17.72 -53.40 3.67
N VAL A 33 16.53 -54.00 3.54
CA VAL A 33 15.53 -54.38 4.55
C VAL A 33 15.88 -54.09 6.03
N CYS A 34 15.03 -53.30 6.68
CA CYS A 34 14.70 -53.46 8.09
C CYS A 34 13.18 -53.31 8.26
N GLU A 35 12.56 -54.45 8.53
CA GLU A 35 11.17 -54.71 8.85
C GLU A 35 10.91 -54.34 10.32
N ALA A 36 10.03 -53.37 10.61
CA ALA A 36 9.32 -53.31 11.89
C ALA A 36 8.18 -52.26 11.91
N GLN A 37 6.97 -52.81 12.06
CA GLN A 37 5.86 -52.33 12.89
C GLN A 37 4.99 -51.16 12.40
N ALA A 38 3.82 -51.60 11.91
CA ALA A 38 2.67 -50.82 11.53
C ALA A 38 2.03 -50.07 12.71
N HIS A 39 2.15 -48.74 12.70
CA HIS A 39 1.18 -47.85 13.31
C HIS A 39 0.30 -47.25 12.20
N LYS A 40 -0.96 -47.67 12.18
CA LYS A 40 -2.01 -47.23 11.26
C LYS A 40 -2.41 -45.78 11.57
N LYS A 41 -1.54 -44.82 11.23
CA LYS A 41 -1.85 -43.39 11.25
C LYS A 41 -2.54 -43.08 9.92
N LYS A 42 -3.83 -42.74 9.97
CA LYS A 42 -4.59 -42.21 8.82
C LYS A 42 -3.78 -41.06 8.21
N GLN A 43 -3.06 -41.35 7.13
CA GLN A 43 -2.50 -40.32 6.27
C GLN A 43 -3.69 -39.66 5.60
N GLY A 44 -3.98 -38.42 6.00
CA GLY A 44 -4.82 -37.55 5.19
C GLY A 44 -4.13 -37.42 3.85
N GLY A 45 -4.81 -37.87 2.79
CA GLY A 45 -4.32 -37.68 1.43
C GLY A 45 -4.02 -36.21 1.18
N PRO A 46 -3.10 -35.90 0.24
CA PRO A 46 -2.85 -34.53 -0.15
C PRO A 46 -4.19 -33.91 -0.55
N HIS A 47 -4.68 -32.98 0.29
CA HIS A 47 -5.71 -32.06 -0.15
C HIS A 47 -5.10 -31.37 -1.36
N HIS A 48 -5.53 -31.77 -2.56
CA HIS A 48 -5.42 -30.90 -3.73
C HIS A 48 -6.03 -29.59 -3.28
N GLY A 49 -5.17 -28.61 -3.04
CA GLY A 49 -5.59 -27.30 -2.60
C GLY A 49 -6.51 -26.78 -3.68
N ASP A 50 -7.81 -26.77 -3.38
CA ASP A 50 -8.74 -25.98 -4.17
C ASP A 50 -8.10 -24.59 -4.27
N PRO A 51 -7.89 -24.07 -5.49
CA PRO A 51 -7.17 -22.83 -5.70
C PRO A 51 -7.77 -21.80 -4.76
N GLN A 52 -6.94 -21.29 -3.84
CA GLN A 52 -7.38 -20.33 -2.82
C GLN A 52 -8.14 -19.24 -3.54
N THR A 53 -9.45 -19.24 -3.37
CA THR A 53 -10.29 -18.24 -4.03
C THR A 53 -9.82 -16.88 -3.51
N LEU A 54 -9.81 -15.87 -4.39
CA LEU A 54 -9.40 -14.50 -4.06
C LEU A 54 -10.19 -13.88 -2.89
N LEU A 55 -11.21 -14.59 -2.39
CA LEU A 55 -12.11 -14.20 -1.30
C LEU A 55 -11.75 -14.84 0.06
N SER A 56 -10.71 -15.68 0.12
CA SER A 56 -10.33 -16.46 1.32
C SER A 56 -9.91 -15.65 2.55
N GLY A 57 -9.84 -14.32 2.46
CA GLY A 57 -9.69 -13.45 3.63
C GLY A 57 -10.57 -12.22 3.58
N ILE A 58 -11.76 -12.39 3.00
CA ILE A 58 -12.83 -11.43 3.15
C ILE A 58 -13.87 -12.02 4.10
N ALA A 59 -14.27 -11.25 5.09
CA ALA A 59 -15.39 -11.54 5.97
C ALA A 59 -16.52 -10.53 5.76
N TYR A 60 -17.73 -10.87 6.17
CA TYR A 60 -18.86 -9.96 6.14
C TYR A 60 -19.66 -9.94 7.44
N ILE A 61 -20.26 -8.80 7.72
CA ILE A 61 -21.16 -8.55 8.86
C ILE A 61 -22.47 -7.94 8.34
N PRO A 62 -23.58 -8.71 8.31
CA PRO A 62 -24.87 -8.18 7.91
C PRO A 62 -25.52 -7.37 9.05
N SER A 63 -25.87 -6.11 8.79
CA SER A 63 -26.45 -5.22 9.81
C SER A 63 -27.89 -5.56 10.20
N TYR A 64 -28.59 -6.41 9.44
CA TYR A 64 -29.96 -6.78 9.75
C TYR A 64 -30.07 -7.89 10.82
N VAL A 65 -28.95 -8.51 11.22
CA VAL A 65 -28.89 -9.54 12.26
C VAL A 65 -28.64 -8.88 13.64
N LEU A 66 -29.48 -7.93 14.02
CA LEU A 66 -29.22 -7.01 15.15
C LEU A 66 -29.64 -7.54 16.54
N LYS A 67 -29.66 -8.86 16.77
CA LYS A 67 -30.05 -9.42 18.09
C LYS A 67 -28.89 -9.90 18.96
N ASN A 68 -27.65 -9.82 18.50
CA ASN A 68 -26.49 -10.22 19.29
C ASN A 68 -25.62 -9.00 19.65
N PRO A 69 -25.20 -8.85 20.92
CA PRO A 69 -24.38 -7.73 21.38
C PRO A 69 -22.98 -7.68 20.74
N LYS A 70 -22.56 -8.75 20.05
CA LYS A 70 -21.32 -8.83 19.28
C LYS A 70 -21.63 -9.43 17.91
N PRO A 71 -21.58 -8.65 16.82
CA PRO A 71 -21.77 -9.19 15.47
C PRO A 71 -20.69 -10.25 15.19
N ILE A 72 -21.12 -11.41 14.69
CA ILE A 72 -20.22 -12.52 14.34
C ILE A 72 -19.79 -12.34 12.89
N LEU A 73 -18.48 -12.16 12.68
CA LEU A 73 -17.85 -12.16 11.35
C LEU A 73 -18.02 -13.53 10.68
N LYS A 74 -18.48 -13.54 9.43
CA LYS A 74 -18.58 -14.75 8.61
C LYS A 74 -17.61 -14.65 7.44
N LEU A 75 -16.77 -15.67 7.24
CA LEU A 75 -15.79 -15.71 6.15
C LEU A 75 -16.45 -16.06 4.80
N LEU A 76 -15.95 -15.46 3.73
CA LEU A 76 -16.39 -15.63 2.33
C LEU A 76 -15.47 -16.58 1.55
N GLU A 77 -15.06 -17.69 2.16
CA GLU A 77 -14.04 -18.61 1.60
C GLU A 77 -14.48 -19.35 0.34
N SER A 78 -15.79 -19.43 0.09
CA SER A 78 -16.34 -20.23 -1.01
C SER A 78 -17.55 -19.58 -1.67
N GLU A 79 -17.81 -19.97 -2.92
CA GLU A 79 -19.03 -19.58 -3.65
C GLU A 79 -20.31 -20.00 -2.89
N LYS A 80 -20.24 -21.10 -2.13
CA LYS A 80 -21.33 -21.54 -1.25
C LYS A 80 -21.58 -20.55 -0.11
N ALA A 81 -20.54 -19.93 0.44
CA ALA A 81 -20.68 -18.86 1.45
C ALA A 81 -21.29 -17.60 0.83
N TRP A 82 -20.89 -17.23 -0.39
CA TRP A 82 -21.50 -16.14 -1.15
C TRP A 82 -22.99 -16.37 -1.43
N LYS A 83 -23.36 -17.54 -1.95
CA LYS A 83 -24.76 -17.92 -2.17
C LYS A 83 -25.59 -17.87 -0.87
N LYS A 84 -25.02 -18.26 0.27
CA LYS A 84 -25.67 -18.14 1.58
C LYS A 84 -25.88 -16.68 2.00
N LEU A 85 -24.94 -15.79 1.71
CA LEU A 85 -25.08 -14.35 1.96
C LEU A 85 -26.23 -13.78 1.14
N VAL A 86 -26.22 -13.98 -0.18
CA VAL A 86 -27.27 -13.51 -1.09
C VAL A 86 -28.65 -14.02 -0.66
N LYS A 87 -28.79 -15.34 -0.44
CA LYS A 87 -30.04 -15.94 0.03
C LYS A 87 -30.50 -15.37 1.38
N GLY A 88 -29.56 -15.06 2.27
CA GLY A 88 -29.86 -14.44 3.56
C GLY A 88 -30.40 -13.01 3.43
N VAL A 89 -29.95 -12.27 2.41
CA VAL A 89 -30.43 -10.92 2.09
C VAL A 89 -31.82 -10.98 1.48
N GLU A 90 -32.04 -11.87 0.53
CA GLU A 90 -33.36 -12.11 -0.10
C GLU A 90 -34.41 -12.47 0.95
N LEU A 91 -34.12 -13.43 1.84
CA LEU A 91 -35.01 -13.81 2.93
C LEU A 91 -35.31 -12.63 3.88
N HIS A 92 -34.33 -11.78 4.16
CA HIS A 92 -34.54 -10.60 5.00
C HIS A 92 -35.48 -9.58 4.34
N ILE A 93 -35.32 -9.35 3.03
CA ILE A 93 -36.19 -8.48 2.23
C ILE A 93 -37.62 -9.04 2.25
N GLU A 94 -37.80 -10.33 1.97
CA GLU A 94 -39.11 -10.98 1.99
C GLU A 94 -39.79 -10.95 3.36
N GLU A 95 -39.06 -11.20 4.45
CA GLU A 95 -39.61 -11.12 5.80
C GLU A 95 -40.00 -9.70 6.19
N SER A 96 -39.21 -8.71 5.76
CA SER A 96 -39.45 -7.30 6.07
C SER A 96 -40.66 -6.75 5.32
N THR A 97 -40.88 -7.17 4.08
CA THR A 97 -42.07 -6.80 3.30
C THR A 97 -43.34 -7.45 3.84
N LYS A 98 -43.28 -8.68 4.37
CA LYS A 98 -44.42 -9.37 5.00
C LYS A 98 -44.88 -8.75 6.33
N LYS A 99 -44.00 -8.06 7.06
CA LYS A 99 -44.26 -7.56 8.43
C LYS A 99 -44.71 -6.08 8.51
N GLY A 100 -44.85 -5.34 7.41
CA GLY A 100 -45.21 -3.91 7.46
C GLY A 100 -45.55 -3.25 6.12
N LYS A 101 -45.80 -1.92 6.13
CA LYS A 101 -46.23 -1.06 4.99
C LYS A 101 -45.20 -0.96 3.84
N GLY A 102 -44.84 -2.07 3.21
CA GLY A 102 -44.16 -2.16 1.91
C GLY A 102 -42.71 -1.66 1.82
N ALA A 103 -42.24 -0.81 2.73
CA ALA A 103 -40.89 -0.28 2.71
C ALA A 103 -39.94 -1.11 3.58
N VAL A 104 -38.95 -1.75 2.95
CA VAL A 104 -37.87 -2.46 3.63
C VAL A 104 -36.96 -1.42 4.31
N LYS A 105 -36.69 -1.61 5.60
CA LYS A 105 -35.75 -0.75 6.33
C LYS A 105 -34.36 -0.89 5.72
N GLU A 106 -33.69 0.23 5.48
CA GLU A 106 -32.32 0.25 4.97
C GLU A 106 -31.38 -0.58 5.88
N PHE A 107 -30.54 -1.39 5.24
CA PHE A 107 -29.53 -2.22 5.89
C PHE A 107 -28.22 -2.16 5.09
N SER A 108 -27.11 -2.46 5.76
CA SER A 108 -25.77 -2.46 5.19
C SER A 108 -25.07 -3.79 5.47
N ILE A 109 -24.20 -4.23 4.56
CA ILE A 109 -23.32 -5.38 4.79
C ILE A 109 -21.91 -4.83 4.87
N GLN A 110 -21.28 -4.92 6.04
CA GLN A 110 -19.89 -4.49 6.18
C GLN A 110 -18.98 -5.61 5.69
N ILE A 111 -18.11 -5.31 4.73
CA ILE A 111 -17.07 -6.21 4.25
C ILE A 111 -15.78 -5.88 4.99
N VAL A 112 -15.15 -6.89 5.59
CA VAL A 112 -13.94 -6.75 6.41
C VAL A 112 -12.86 -7.62 5.79
N ASP A 113 -11.74 -7.01 5.40
CA ASP A 113 -10.54 -7.75 5.03
C ASP A 113 -9.91 -8.35 6.29
N THR A 114 -9.85 -9.68 6.37
CA THR A 114 -9.25 -10.40 7.49
C THR A 114 -7.75 -10.62 7.32
N PHE A 115 -7.20 -10.43 6.12
CA PHE A 115 -5.74 -10.52 5.91
C PHE A 115 -5.03 -9.27 6.41
N ASN A 116 -5.66 -8.11 6.28
CA ASN A 116 -5.14 -6.84 6.78
C ASN A 116 -6.04 -6.33 7.90
N PRO A 117 -5.89 -6.81 9.15
CA PRO A 117 -6.64 -6.27 10.27
C PRO A 117 -6.16 -4.84 10.54
N SER A 118 -6.75 -3.88 9.83
CA SER A 118 -6.68 -2.46 10.19
C SER A 118 -7.22 -2.38 11.62
N ASP A 119 -6.35 -2.01 12.56
CA ASP A 119 -6.55 -2.00 14.02
C ASP A 119 -7.98 -2.31 14.50
N PRO A 120 -8.23 -3.49 15.12
CA PRO A 120 -9.57 -3.90 15.56
C PRO A 120 -10.18 -3.00 16.65
N LYS A 121 -9.45 -1.98 17.11
CA LYS A 121 -9.94 -0.99 18.09
C LYS A 121 -10.86 0.08 17.49
N LYS A 122 -10.98 0.22 16.17
CA LYS A 122 -11.87 1.22 15.55
C LYS A 122 -13.19 0.67 14.98
N ALA A 123 -13.40 -0.65 14.99
CA ALA A 123 -14.54 -1.26 14.26
C ALA A 123 -15.82 -1.53 15.08
N VAL A 124 -15.85 -1.37 16.42
CA VAL A 124 -17.05 -1.79 17.21
C VAL A 124 -17.62 -0.72 18.15
N ALA A 125 -17.09 0.51 18.16
CA ALA A 125 -17.71 1.62 18.87
C ALA A 125 -18.46 2.55 17.89
N VAL A 126 -19.63 2.12 17.42
CA VAL A 126 -20.61 3.03 16.77
C VAL A 126 -21.20 3.93 17.86
N LYS A 127 -20.40 4.92 18.31
CA LYS A 127 -20.91 6.09 19.02
C LYS A 127 -21.52 7.00 17.96
N LYS A 128 -22.84 7.14 18.01
CA LYS A 128 -23.65 8.06 17.22
C LYS A 128 -23.17 9.50 17.47
N GLY A 129 -22.20 9.98 16.68
CA GLY A 129 -21.54 11.26 16.87
C GLY A 129 -20.88 11.73 15.59
N LYS A 130 -21.55 12.71 14.96
CA LYS A 130 -21.15 13.45 13.76
C LYS A 130 -19.69 13.92 13.85
N THR A 131 -18.80 13.33 13.04
CA THR A 131 -17.50 13.96 12.71
C THR A 131 -16.96 13.40 11.40
N ASN A 132 -16.61 14.33 10.53
CA ASN A 132 -15.85 14.17 9.29
C ASN A 132 -14.60 13.33 9.58
N LYS A 133 -14.42 12.18 8.92
CA LYS A 133 -13.26 11.32 9.13
C LYS A 133 -12.63 11.02 7.78
N GLU A 134 -11.48 11.67 7.60
CA GLU A 134 -10.51 11.43 6.55
C GLU A 134 -10.23 9.94 6.43
N GLU A 135 -10.61 9.40 5.27
CA GLU A 135 -10.50 8.01 4.88
C GLU A 135 -9.02 7.70 4.67
N ALA A 136 -8.46 6.77 5.48
CA ALA A 136 -7.10 6.33 5.26
C ALA A 136 -7.04 5.63 3.89
N PRO A 137 -6.10 6.00 3.02
CA PRO A 137 -6.04 5.47 1.66
C PRO A 137 -5.85 3.95 1.71
N ALA A 138 -6.69 3.22 0.97
CA ALA A 138 -6.53 1.80 0.77
C ALA A 138 -5.11 1.52 0.22
N VAL A 139 -4.39 0.62 0.88
CA VAL A 139 -3.06 0.16 0.41
C VAL A 139 -3.23 -0.38 -1.00
N SER A 140 -2.40 0.11 -1.93
CA SER A 140 -2.54 -0.24 -3.34
C SER A 140 -2.22 -1.72 -3.57
N THR A 141 -2.89 -2.36 -4.53
CA THR A 141 -2.64 -3.78 -4.90
C THR A 141 -1.16 -4.05 -5.21
N ARG A 142 -0.45 -3.03 -5.70
CA ARG A 142 0.98 -3.07 -6.03
C ARG A 142 1.88 -3.16 -4.79
N GLU A 143 1.56 -2.41 -3.72
CA GLU A 143 2.33 -2.47 -2.47
C GLU A 143 2.22 -3.84 -1.81
N GLN A 144 1.05 -4.47 -1.89
CA GLN A 144 0.84 -5.82 -1.36
C GLN A 144 1.63 -6.89 -2.13
N GLN A 145 1.87 -6.69 -3.42
CA GLN A 145 2.78 -7.56 -4.20
C GLN A 145 4.23 -7.41 -3.72
N PHE A 146 4.71 -6.17 -3.55
CA PHE A 146 6.06 -5.94 -3.02
C PHE A 146 6.26 -6.52 -1.62
N TYR A 147 5.23 -6.46 -0.77
CA TYR A 147 5.27 -7.05 0.56
C TYR A 147 5.51 -8.57 0.50
N ARG A 148 4.76 -9.28 -0.35
CA ARG A 148 4.91 -10.74 -0.53
C ARG A 148 6.26 -11.13 -1.14
N GLU A 149 6.72 -10.36 -2.11
CA GLU A 149 8.05 -10.58 -2.71
C GLU A 149 9.17 -10.42 -1.67
N LEU A 150 9.10 -9.42 -0.80
CA LEU A 150 10.06 -9.23 0.28
C LEU A 150 10.01 -10.37 1.30
N GLU A 151 8.82 -10.79 1.74
CA GLU A 151 8.67 -11.90 2.69
C GLU A 151 9.28 -13.20 2.15
N GLN A 152 9.03 -13.51 0.87
CA GLN A 152 9.55 -14.71 0.22
C GLN A 152 11.07 -14.64 0.04
N LYS A 153 11.58 -13.50 -0.41
CA LYS A 153 13.01 -13.32 -0.72
C LYS A 153 13.88 -13.35 0.54
N TYR A 154 13.43 -12.72 1.61
CA TYR A 154 14.17 -12.64 2.87
C TYR A 154 13.81 -13.77 3.84
N HIS A 155 13.06 -14.79 3.41
CA HIS A 155 12.68 -15.89 4.28
C HIS A 155 13.90 -16.67 4.77
N CYS A 156 14.15 -16.63 6.07
CA CYS A 156 15.26 -17.33 6.70
C CYS A 156 14.85 -18.74 7.11
N ALA A 157 15.56 -19.75 6.62
CA ALA A 157 15.32 -21.16 6.95
C ALA A 157 15.52 -21.47 8.44
N GLU A 158 16.48 -20.81 9.10
CA GLU A 158 16.75 -21.04 10.53
C GLU A 158 15.65 -20.52 11.45
N HIS A 159 15.05 -19.38 11.09
CA HIS A 159 14.07 -18.68 11.93
C HIS A 159 12.62 -18.89 11.48
N GLY A 160 12.40 -19.41 10.27
CA GLY A 160 11.09 -19.54 9.63
C GLY A 160 10.38 -18.20 9.41
N LYS A 161 11.13 -17.11 9.33
CA LYS A 161 10.64 -15.72 9.27
C LYS A 161 11.52 -14.88 8.35
N PRO A 162 11.01 -13.76 7.79
CA PRO A 162 11.83 -12.85 7.00
C PRO A 162 12.95 -12.25 7.87
N CYS A 163 14.20 -12.43 7.47
CA CYS A 163 15.36 -11.88 8.17
C CYS A 163 16.32 -11.20 7.20
N ALA A 164 16.95 -10.12 7.66
CA ALA A 164 18.08 -9.50 7.01
C ALA A 164 19.38 -10.01 7.64
N VAL A 165 20.34 -10.44 6.82
CA VAL A 165 21.67 -10.87 7.28
C VAL A 165 22.57 -9.63 7.31
N LEU A 166 23.07 -9.29 8.49
CA LEU A 166 23.98 -8.17 8.70
C LEU A 166 25.41 -8.57 8.27
N LEU A 167 26.31 -7.59 8.12
CA LEU A 167 27.71 -7.82 7.69
C LEU A 167 28.47 -8.80 8.61
N GLU A 168 28.07 -8.88 9.89
CA GLU A 168 28.64 -9.79 10.89
C GLU A 168 28.09 -11.22 10.78
N GLY A 169 27.19 -11.50 9.83
CA GLY A 169 26.49 -12.78 9.69
C GLY A 169 25.33 -12.96 10.67
N THR A 170 25.04 -11.99 11.53
CA THR A 170 23.90 -12.05 12.45
C THR A 170 22.58 -11.78 11.72
N HIS A 171 21.55 -12.59 12.02
CA HIS A 171 20.22 -12.47 11.43
C HIS A 171 19.35 -11.50 12.22
N TYR A 172 18.91 -10.40 11.58
CA TYR A 172 17.90 -9.48 12.11
C TYR A 172 16.51 -9.89 11.61
N ASN A 173 15.59 -10.20 12.52
CA ASN A 173 14.21 -10.55 12.15
C ASN A 173 13.43 -9.29 11.76
N LEU A 174 13.03 -9.21 10.49
CA LEU A 174 12.29 -8.08 9.95
C LEU A 174 10.86 -8.09 10.50
N THR A 175 10.49 -7.04 11.20
CA THR A 175 9.11 -6.89 11.69
C THR A 175 8.18 -6.46 10.55
N ASN A 176 6.86 -6.64 10.71
CA ASN A 176 5.88 -6.12 9.75
C ASN A 176 6.06 -4.60 9.52
N THR A 177 6.43 -3.85 10.56
CA THR A 177 6.73 -2.42 10.44
C THR A 177 7.94 -2.16 9.55
N ASP A 178 8.98 -2.99 9.63
CA ASP A 178 10.18 -2.86 8.80
C ASP A 178 9.86 -3.21 7.34
N LEU A 179 9.12 -4.30 7.11
CA LEU A 179 8.66 -4.70 5.78
C LEU A 179 7.75 -3.64 5.15
N SER A 180 6.80 -3.07 5.89
CA SER A 180 5.93 -2.00 5.38
C SER A 180 6.71 -0.74 5.04
N LYS A 181 7.70 -0.34 5.85
CA LYS A 181 8.61 0.77 5.53
C LYS A 181 9.39 0.50 4.25
N TRP A 182 9.88 -0.74 4.08
CA TRP A 182 10.61 -1.13 2.88
C TRP A 182 9.72 -1.06 1.64
N VAL A 183 8.53 -1.63 1.69
CA VAL A 183 7.53 -1.54 0.61
C VAL A 183 7.23 -0.08 0.26
N TYR A 184 7.07 0.78 1.26
CA TYR A 184 6.87 2.21 1.05
C TYR A 184 8.06 2.86 0.34
N LEU A 185 9.30 2.55 0.72
CA LEU A 185 10.49 3.08 0.03
C LEU A 185 10.57 2.59 -1.42
N ILE A 186 10.14 1.36 -1.70
CA ILE A 186 10.06 0.81 -3.06
C ILE A 186 8.97 1.52 -3.86
N SER A 187 7.79 1.76 -3.28
CA SER A 187 6.69 2.45 -3.98
C SER A 187 7.02 3.91 -4.30
N GLN A 188 7.85 4.54 -3.47
CA GLN A 188 8.40 5.89 -3.71
C GLN A 188 9.57 5.91 -4.72
N GLY A 189 10.01 4.75 -5.23
CA GLY A 189 11.17 4.65 -6.13
C GLY A 189 12.50 5.03 -5.47
N ARG A 190 12.54 5.11 -4.14
CA ARG A 190 13.76 5.40 -3.36
C ARG A 190 14.58 4.16 -3.07
N ALA A 191 13.93 3.00 -3.12
CA ALA A 191 14.51 1.68 -2.99
C ALA A 191 14.41 0.94 -4.32
N THR A 192 15.52 0.39 -4.81
CA THR A 192 15.43 -0.71 -5.77
C THR A 192 14.97 -1.97 -5.05
N LYS A 193 14.20 -2.84 -5.72
CA LYS A 193 13.65 -4.08 -5.14
C LYS A 193 14.69 -5.01 -4.50
N LEU A 194 15.99 -4.84 -4.81
CA LEU A 194 17.02 -5.80 -4.43
C LEU A 194 18.11 -5.26 -3.49
N GLU A 195 18.34 -3.96 -3.45
CA GLU A 195 19.46 -3.39 -2.71
C GLU A 195 18.98 -2.23 -1.85
N LEU A 196 18.32 -2.57 -0.74
CA LEU A 196 18.30 -1.65 0.38
C LEU A 196 19.33 -2.11 1.37
N SER A 197 20.38 -1.32 1.55
CA SER A 197 21.30 -1.55 2.64
C SER A 197 20.53 -1.37 3.96
N CYS A 198 20.76 -2.27 4.92
CA CYS A 198 20.11 -2.23 6.23
C CYS A 198 20.21 -0.85 6.92
N ALA A 199 21.18 -0.02 6.51
CA ALA A 199 21.37 1.36 6.97
C ALA A 199 20.15 2.26 6.72
N GLU A 200 19.43 2.11 5.60
CA GLU A 200 18.28 2.97 5.30
C GLU A 200 17.05 2.67 6.17
N LEU A 201 16.90 1.41 6.57
CA LEU A 201 15.86 0.98 7.50
C LEU A 201 16.18 1.37 8.95
N LYS A 202 17.36 1.96 9.22
CA LYS A 202 17.88 2.28 10.55
C LYS A 202 17.87 1.07 11.48
N ILE A 203 18.18 -0.11 10.94
CA ILE A 203 18.17 -1.37 11.70
C ILE A 203 19.29 -1.36 12.74
N ASP A 204 20.43 -0.73 12.42
CA ASP A 204 21.63 -0.71 13.25
C ASP A 204 21.39 -0.12 14.64
N ASP A 205 20.45 0.84 14.78
CA ASP A 205 20.06 1.42 16.08
C ASP A 205 19.18 0.49 16.94
N VAL A 206 18.56 -0.53 16.33
CA VAL A 206 17.52 -1.37 16.97
C VAL A 206 18.07 -2.72 17.43
N VAL A 207 19.15 -3.22 16.84
CA VAL A 207 19.79 -4.50 17.18
C VAL A 207 20.07 -4.66 18.70
N PRO A 208 20.58 -3.64 19.43
CA PRO A 208 20.83 -3.77 20.87
C PRO A 208 19.55 -4.01 21.70
N ARG A 209 18.39 -3.52 21.23
CA ARG A 209 17.11 -3.64 21.94
C ARG A 209 16.48 -5.02 21.83
N GLN A 210 16.66 -5.72 20.71
CA GLN A 210 16.07 -7.07 20.55
C GLN A 210 16.79 -8.12 21.39
N HIS A 211 18.12 -8.05 21.49
CA HIS A 211 18.90 -8.97 22.33
C HIS A 211 18.64 -8.77 23.83
N THR A 212 18.39 -7.54 24.27
CA THR A 212 18.05 -7.23 25.68
C THR A 212 16.64 -7.67 26.05
N ALA A 213 15.65 -7.51 25.16
CA ALA A 213 14.28 -7.95 25.39
C ALA A 213 14.14 -9.47 25.55
N LYS A 214 14.87 -10.27 24.75
CA LYS A 214 14.87 -11.74 24.88
C LYS A 214 15.52 -12.22 26.19
N LYS A 215 16.56 -11.54 26.69
CA LYS A 215 17.17 -11.88 27.99
C LYS A 215 16.24 -11.59 29.17
N GLY A 216 15.49 -10.49 29.14
CA GLY A 216 14.51 -10.16 30.18
C GLY A 216 13.34 -11.15 30.30
N LEU A 217 12.88 -11.71 29.18
CA LEU A 217 11.80 -12.70 29.17
C LEU A 217 12.25 -14.11 29.57
N ALA A 218 13.51 -14.48 29.32
CA ALA A 218 14.05 -15.76 29.76
C ALA A 218 14.31 -15.78 31.28
N GLN A 219 14.72 -14.64 31.84
CA GLN A 219 15.03 -14.51 33.27
C GLN A 219 13.77 -14.51 34.16
N THR A 220 12.60 -14.18 33.61
CA THR A 220 11.31 -14.22 34.33
C THR A 220 10.67 -15.61 34.39
N ARG A 221 11.20 -16.62 33.67
CA ARG A 221 10.67 -17.99 33.71
C ARG A 221 11.36 -18.91 34.71
N ILE A 222 12.53 -18.56 35.23
CA ILE A 222 13.29 -19.44 36.13
C ILE A 222 12.89 -19.27 37.62
N THR A 223 12.17 -18.21 37.98
CA THR A 223 11.73 -17.96 39.37
C THR A 223 10.23 -18.17 39.63
N ALA A 224 9.51 -18.82 38.71
CA ALA A 224 8.06 -19.08 38.86
C ALA A 224 7.75 -20.45 39.49
N SER A 225 8.48 -20.82 40.55
CA SER A 225 8.10 -21.94 41.42
C SER A 225 7.73 -21.42 42.82
N ASN A 226 6.43 -21.48 43.12
CA ASN A 226 5.83 -21.54 44.46
C ASN A 226 5.80 -20.29 45.36
N SER A 227 5.46 -19.11 44.85
CA SER A 227 4.97 -18.03 45.73
C SER A 227 3.78 -17.32 45.11
N SER A 228 2.64 -17.34 45.81
CA SER A 228 1.40 -16.64 45.43
C SER A 228 1.40 -15.17 45.84
N GLU A 229 2.57 -14.55 46.02
CA GLU A 229 2.65 -13.13 46.33
C GLU A 229 2.72 -12.27 45.05
N PRO A 230 1.86 -11.25 44.92
CA PRO A 230 1.95 -10.30 43.82
C PRO A 230 3.30 -9.55 43.89
N PRO A 231 3.89 -9.20 42.73
CA PRO A 231 5.15 -8.47 42.65
C PRO A 231 5.15 -7.22 43.54
N GLU A 232 6.26 -6.95 44.22
CA GLU A 232 6.36 -5.89 45.23
C GLU A 232 5.96 -4.50 44.71
N TRP A 233 6.26 -4.20 43.44
CA TRP A 233 5.84 -2.95 42.78
C TRP A 233 4.32 -2.80 42.70
N MET A 234 3.58 -3.91 42.64
CA MET A 234 2.12 -3.93 42.58
C MET A 234 1.48 -3.68 43.96
N ARG A 235 2.18 -4.00 45.06
CA ARG A 235 1.74 -3.67 46.42
C ARG A 235 1.78 -2.16 46.70
N TYR A 236 2.68 -1.42 46.06
CA TYR A 236 2.84 0.02 46.28
C TYR A 236 1.78 0.88 45.57
N ILE A 237 1.13 0.36 44.52
CA ILE A 237 0.21 1.15 43.66
C ILE A 237 -1.27 0.93 44.03
N MET A 238 -1.61 -0.18 44.69
CA MET A 238 -2.99 -0.52 45.06
C MET A 238 -3.69 0.51 45.99
N PRO A 239 -3.04 1.16 46.96
CA PRO A 239 -3.69 2.18 47.78
C PRO A 239 -4.07 3.45 47.00
N PHE A 240 -3.39 3.74 45.88
CA PHE A 240 -3.56 4.98 45.13
C PHE A 240 -4.76 4.95 44.16
N MET A 241 -5.18 3.77 43.68
CA MET A 241 -6.33 3.65 42.77
C MET A 241 -7.70 3.71 43.47
N GLY A 242 -7.75 3.63 44.81
CA GLY A 242 -9.00 3.63 45.58
C GLY A 242 -9.70 5.00 45.74
N MET A 243 -9.05 6.11 45.37
CA MET A 243 -9.54 7.48 45.66
C MET A 243 -10.10 8.22 44.43
N ALA A 244 -10.10 7.62 43.22
CA ALA A 244 -10.43 8.32 41.97
C ALA A 244 -11.89 8.15 41.49
N LEU A 245 -12.83 7.71 42.35
CA LEU A 245 -14.27 7.60 42.03
C LEU A 245 -15.12 8.76 42.60
N GLY A 246 -14.49 9.89 42.93
CA GLY A 246 -15.18 11.13 43.28
C GLY A 246 -15.59 11.92 42.03
N SER A 247 -16.86 11.85 41.65
CA SER A 247 -17.50 12.78 40.70
C SER A 247 -17.44 14.23 41.19
N PRO A 248 -17.18 15.20 40.30
CA PRO A 248 -17.89 16.48 40.33
C PRO A 248 -18.55 16.73 38.96
N ALA A 249 -19.87 16.91 38.93
CA ALA A 249 -20.57 18.18 39.10
C ALA A 249 -20.51 19.04 37.82
N VAL A 250 -21.69 19.13 37.21
CA VAL A 250 -22.06 19.95 36.05
C VAL A 250 -21.79 21.42 36.36
N GLN A 251 -21.06 22.10 35.46
CA GLN A 251 -20.93 23.56 35.49
C GLN A 251 -21.43 24.15 34.17
N PRO A 252 -22.45 25.03 34.17
CA PRO A 252 -22.85 25.81 33.00
C PRO A 252 -22.17 27.17 33.02
N GLN A 253 -21.66 27.62 31.88
CA GLN A 253 -21.23 29.01 31.67
C GLN A 253 -21.60 29.50 30.26
N PRO A 254 -21.75 30.83 30.08
CA PRO A 254 -22.84 31.43 29.32
C PRO A 254 -22.40 32.04 27.97
N MET A 255 -23.42 32.54 27.26
CA MET A 255 -23.34 33.27 26.00
C MET A 255 -22.69 34.66 26.08
N ALA A 256 -22.23 35.08 24.89
CA ALA A 256 -22.18 36.45 24.36
C ALA A 256 -21.05 37.41 24.80
N GLY A 257 -20.36 37.97 23.80
CA GLY A 257 -19.53 39.17 23.91
C GLY A 257 -18.77 39.50 22.62
N PRO A 258 -18.46 40.78 22.31
CA PRO A 258 -18.74 41.37 21.00
C PRO A 258 -17.50 41.78 20.16
N SER A 259 -17.78 41.98 18.86
CA SER A 259 -17.23 42.96 17.90
C SER A 259 -15.78 43.44 18.04
N CYS A 260 -14.95 43.07 17.05
CA CYS A 260 -13.82 43.88 16.61
C CYS A 260 -14.03 44.29 15.15
N LEU A 261 -14.21 45.59 14.95
CA LEU A 261 -14.21 46.29 13.66
C LEU A 261 -12.77 46.30 13.13
N PHE A 262 -12.53 45.74 11.95
CA PHE A 262 -11.34 46.02 11.14
C PHE A 262 -11.78 46.71 9.84
N PRO A 263 -11.01 47.70 9.34
CA PRO A 263 -11.34 48.42 8.12
C PRO A 263 -11.18 47.53 6.87
N PRO A 264 -11.95 47.77 5.79
CA PRO A 264 -11.78 47.06 4.53
C PRO A 264 -10.49 47.55 3.85
N ILE A 265 -9.51 46.65 3.73
CA ILE A 265 -8.43 46.81 2.76
C ILE A 265 -9.05 46.59 1.39
N PHE A 266 -8.95 47.59 0.52
CA PHE A 266 -9.24 47.49 -0.90
C PHE A 266 -8.27 46.47 -1.52
N ASP A 267 -8.69 45.21 -1.62
CA ASP A 267 -8.05 44.27 -2.52
C ASP A 267 -8.39 44.66 -3.95
N LEU A 268 -7.37 45.16 -4.65
CA LEU A 268 -7.36 45.32 -6.09
C LEU A 268 -7.76 43.97 -6.70
N PRO A 269 -8.81 43.89 -7.54
CA PRO A 269 -9.04 42.70 -8.32
C PRO A 269 -7.85 42.55 -9.26
N SER A 270 -6.94 41.63 -8.92
CA SER A 270 -6.00 41.07 -9.88
C SER A 270 -6.87 40.45 -10.97
N SER A 271 -7.04 41.20 -12.05
CA SER A 271 -7.67 40.76 -13.27
C SER A 271 -6.80 39.62 -13.81
N GLY A 272 -7.10 38.42 -13.33
CA GLY A 272 -6.72 37.17 -13.94
C GLY A 272 -7.34 37.16 -15.32
N THR A 273 -6.61 37.75 -16.26
CA THR A 273 -6.92 37.68 -17.68
C THR A 273 -7.02 36.19 -17.98
N LYS A 274 -8.25 35.68 -18.11
CA LYS A 274 -8.53 34.41 -18.77
C LYS A 274 -8.09 34.61 -20.21
N ARG A 275 -6.77 34.55 -20.41
CA ARG A 275 -6.14 34.43 -21.72
C ARG A 275 -6.80 33.19 -22.29
N ALA A 276 -7.54 33.35 -23.39
CA ALA A 276 -7.97 32.20 -24.18
C ALA A 276 -6.70 31.38 -24.39
N ALA A 277 -6.66 30.19 -23.79
CA ALA A 277 -5.49 29.34 -23.84
C ALA A 277 -5.30 28.99 -25.31
N SER A 278 -4.42 29.73 -25.99
CA SER A 278 -3.88 29.29 -27.25
C SER A 278 -3.37 27.89 -26.99
N ALA A 279 -3.92 26.89 -27.69
CA ALA A 279 -3.53 25.49 -27.55
C ALA A 279 -2.10 25.22 -28.05
N ALA A 280 -1.33 26.27 -28.31
CA ALA A 280 0.10 26.19 -28.55
C ALA A 280 0.79 25.60 -27.33
N ALA A 281 1.69 24.65 -27.58
CA ALA A 281 2.56 24.12 -26.54
C ALA A 281 3.33 25.29 -25.87
N PRO A 282 3.45 25.31 -24.54
CA PRO A 282 4.26 26.31 -23.87
C PRO A 282 5.72 26.19 -24.34
N THR A 283 6.42 27.32 -24.44
CA THR A 283 7.88 27.30 -24.61
C THR A 283 8.54 26.60 -23.43
N LEU A 284 9.67 25.92 -23.66
CA LEU A 284 10.35 25.14 -22.63
C LEU A 284 10.65 25.97 -21.38
N ASP A 285 11.17 27.20 -21.53
CA ASP A 285 11.44 28.12 -20.43
C ASP A 285 10.22 28.39 -19.55
N ASN A 286 9.09 28.70 -20.20
CA ASN A 286 7.87 29.04 -19.50
C ASN A 286 7.29 27.80 -18.82
N TRP A 287 7.44 26.63 -19.44
CA TRP A 287 7.05 25.37 -18.83
C TRP A 287 7.90 25.04 -17.59
N LEU A 288 9.22 25.13 -17.66
CA LEU A 288 10.11 24.90 -16.51
C LEU A 288 9.80 25.86 -15.35
N LEU A 289 9.53 27.13 -15.66
CA LEU A 289 9.08 28.11 -14.67
C LEU A 289 7.73 27.73 -14.05
N THR A 290 6.80 27.14 -14.81
CA THR A 290 5.52 26.69 -14.24
C THR A 290 5.71 25.52 -13.27
N ILE A 291 6.65 24.61 -13.53
CA ILE A 291 7.00 23.52 -12.61
C ILE A 291 7.64 24.07 -11.34
N ASP A 292 8.57 25.03 -11.47
CA ASP A 292 9.23 25.66 -10.32
C ASP A 292 8.26 26.40 -9.40
N ASN A 293 7.19 26.96 -9.97
CA ASN A 293 6.13 27.62 -9.23
C ASN A 293 5.11 26.65 -8.61
N ASP A 294 5.09 25.39 -9.05
CA ASP A 294 4.21 24.38 -8.50
C ASP A 294 4.75 23.85 -7.16
N LYS A 295 4.21 24.42 -6.08
CA LYS A 295 4.53 24.06 -4.69
C LYS A 295 4.23 22.60 -4.35
N THR A 296 3.45 21.89 -5.17
CA THR A 296 3.09 20.49 -4.91
C THR A 296 4.15 19.50 -5.40
N GLY A 297 4.97 19.90 -6.37
CA GLY A 297 5.93 19.03 -7.06
C GLY A 297 7.37 19.14 -6.56
N CYS A 298 7.80 20.34 -6.16
CA CYS A 298 9.11 20.58 -5.59
C CYS A 298 9.15 20.01 -4.16
N GLY A 299 9.48 18.72 -4.02
CA GLY A 299 9.70 18.09 -2.72
C GLY A 299 10.77 18.80 -1.88
N ARG A 300 11.19 18.21 -0.75
CA ARG A 300 12.16 18.82 0.18
C ARG A 300 13.47 19.31 -0.45
N HIS A 301 13.77 18.89 -1.67
CA HIS A 301 14.87 19.38 -2.47
C HIS A 301 14.31 20.51 -3.34
N SER A 302 14.53 21.75 -2.90
CA SER A 302 14.20 22.97 -3.63
C SER A 302 15.08 23.10 -4.89
N THR A 303 14.97 22.18 -5.82
CA THR A 303 15.66 22.23 -7.10
C THR A 303 14.82 23.02 -8.09
N CYS A 304 15.37 24.14 -8.57
CA CYS A 304 14.78 24.91 -9.66
C CYS A 304 15.11 24.22 -10.98
N PHE A 305 14.10 23.71 -11.68
CA PHE A 305 14.22 23.08 -12.99
C PHE A 305 14.57 24.09 -14.09
N SER A 306 14.21 25.37 -13.92
CA SER A 306 14.60 26.46 -14.83
C SER A 306 16.11 26.59 -15.04
N GLN A 307 16.94 26.13 -14.10
CA GLN A 307 18.40 26.15 -14.26
C GLN A 307 18.91 25.24 -15.39
N TYR A 308 18.09 24.29 -15.85
CA TYR A 308 18.44 23.35 -16.92
C TYR A 308 18.02 23.84 -18.31
N ALA A 309 17.31 24.96 -18.41
CA ALA A 309 16.80 25.50 -19.68
C ALA A 309 17.89 25.63 -20.74
N LEU A 310 18.97 26.35 -20.43
CA LEU A 310 20.09 26.55 -21.37
C LEU A 310 20.71 25.24 -21.83
N LYS A 311 20.88 24.25 -20.93
CA LYS A 311 21.43 22.94 -21.31
C LYS A 311 20.49 22.16 -22.22
N LEU A 312 19.18 22.29 -22.05
CA LEU A 312 18.20 21.66 -22.94
C LEU A 312 18.23 22.32 -24.33
N GLU A 313 18.31 23.64 -24.39
CA GLU A 313 18.45 24.39 -25.64
C GLU A 313 19.76 24.05 -26.38
N ASP A 314 20.87 23.93 -25.65
CA ASP A 314 22.17 23.50 -26.21
C ASP A 314 22.10 22.09 -26.83
N ASN A 315 21.18 21.23 -26.35
CA ASN A 315 20.91 19.90 -26.90
C ASN A 315 19.79 19.89 -27.96
N GLY A 316 19.32 21.06 -28.40
CA GLY A 316 18.29 21.20 -29.43
C GLY A 316 16.87 20.89 -28.97
N ILE A 317 16.60 20.97 -27.66
CA ILE A 317 15.27 20.77 -27.08
C ILE A 317 14.69 22.17 -26.78
N PHE A 318 13.68 22.59 -27.53
CA PHE A 318 13.09 23.94 -27.43
C PHE A 318 11.65 23.94 -26.92
N ASP A 319 10.96 22.82 -27.03
CA ASP A 319 9.59 22.67 -26.55
C ASP A 319 9.31 21.33 -25.87
N LEU A 320 8.07 21.16 -25.41
CA LEU A 320 7.61 19.96 -24.73
C LEU A 320 7.54 18.72 -25.62
N THR A 321 7.40 18.93 -26.93
CA THR A 321 7.29 17.88 -27.94
C THR A 321 8.66 17.29 -28.22
N ASP A 322 9.71 18.11 -28.23
CA ASP A 322 11.10 17.65 -28.35
C ASP A 322 11.52 16.75 -27.18
N MET A 323 10.92 16.94 -26.00
CA MET A 323 11.13 16.08 -24.84
C MET A 323 10.40 14.72 -24.92
N GLU A 324 9.48 14.54 -25.87
CA GLU A 324 8.72 13.31 -26.02
C GLU A 324 9.62 12.18 -26.53
N GLY A 325 9.75 11.12 -25.72
CA GLY A 325 10.57 9.95 -26.06
C GLY A 325 11.98 9.97 -25.49
N ILE A 326 12.45 11.09 -24.92
CA ILE A 326 13.75 11.14 -24.25
C ILE A 326 13.72 10.34 -22.95
N GLU A 327 14.64 9.40 -22.80
CA GLU A 327 14.74 8.60 -21.58
C GLU A 327 15.45 9.37 -20.45
N ALA A 328 15.14 9.04 -19.19
CA ALA A 328 15.76 9.69 -18.04
C ALA A 328 17.30 9.52 -18.00
N LYS A 329 17.83 8.43 -18.59
CA LYS A 329 19.28 8.20 -18.71
C LYS A 329 19.94 9.17 -19.69
N GLU A 330 19.27 9.44 -20.81
CA GLU A 330 19.74 10.40 -21.82
C GLU A 330 19.71 11.82 -21.26
N LEU A 331 18.59 12.21 -20.63
CA LEU A 331 18.46 13.47 -19.89
C LEU A 331 19.53 13.64 -18.80
N THR A 332 19.88 12.57 -18.09
CA THR A 332 20.96 12.60 -17.09
C THR A 332 22.30 12.91 -17.74
N SER A 333 22.58 12.34 -18.91
CA SER A 333 23.81 12.60 -19.66
C SER A 333 23.87 14.02 -20.25
N MET A 334 22.74 14.55 -20.73
CA MET A 334 22.67 15.89 -21.34
C MET A 334 22.75 17.01 -20.28
N LEU A 335 22.07 16.83 -19.15
CA LEU A 335 21.94 17.87 -18.12
C LEU A 335 23.04 17.83 -17.06
N GLU A 336 23.79 16.71 -17.00
CA GLU A 336 24.70 16.40 -15.90
C GLU A 336 23.96 16.47 -14.54
N ALA A 337 22.68 16.12 -14.53
CA ALA A 337 21.81 16.19 -13.37
C ALA A 337 21.69 14.81 -12.70
N PRO A 338 21.43 14.71 -11.39
CA PRO A 338 21.08 13.45 -10.75
C PRO A 338 19.89 12.76 -11.44
N ILE A 339 19.95 11.44 -11.56
CA ILE A 339 18.90 10.61 -12.20
C ILE A 339 17.49 10.86 -11.65
N GLY A 340 17.39 11.24 -10.37
CA GLY A 340 16.11 11.62 -9.76
C GLY A 340 15.48 12.86 -10.41
N ILE A 341 16.28 13.88 -10.73
CA ILE A 341 15.82 15.11 -11.39
C ILE A 341 15.39 14.80 -12.83
N ALA A 342 16.20 14.01 -13.56
CA ALA A 342 15.84 13.58 -14.90
C ALA A 342 14.52 12.78 -14.94
N ASN A 343 14.32 11.85 -14.00
CA ASN A 343 13.05 11.12 -13.85
C ASN A 343 11.86 12.04 -13.55
N CYS A 344 12.06 13.07 -12.71
CA CYS A 344 11.04 14.07 -12.43
C CYS A 344 10.66 14.84 -13.70
N LEU A 345 11.64 15.31 -14.49
CA LEU A 345 11.39 16.00 -15.75
C LEU A 345 10.61 15.13 -16.72
N VAL A 346 11.04 13.89 -16.96
CA VAL A 346 10.32 12.94 -17.84
C VAL A 346 8.88 12.71 -17.37
N LYS A 347 8.67 12.61 -16.06
CA LYS A 347 7.33 12.44 -15.48
C LYS A 347 6.45 13.67 -15.75
N TYR A 348 6.95 14.87 -15.49
CA TYR A 348 6.20 16.10 -15.73
C TYR A 348 5.89 16.31 -17.21
N THR A 349 6.84 16.04 -18.11
CA THR A 349 6.63 16.10 -19.56
C THR A 349 5.45 15.22 -19.97
N LYS A 350 5.40 13.96 -19.50
CA LYS A 350 4.30 13.03 -19.81
C LYS A 350 2.95 13.53 -19.29
N GLU A 351 2.90 13.97 -18.03
CA GLU A 351 1.67 14.47 -17.41
C GLU A 351 1.12 15.70 -18.14
N ASP A 352 1.98 16.61 -18.58
CA ASP A 352 1.55 17.83 -19.27
C ASP A 352 1.23 17.60 -20.75
N MET A 353 1.95 16.71 -21.44
CA MET A 353 1.59 16.26 -22.79
C MET A 353 0.22 15.58 -22.81
N ASP A 354 -0.11 14.77 -21.80
CA ASP A 354 -1.44 14.20 -21.64
C ASP A 354 -2.51 15.28 -21.43
N LYS A 355 -2.22 16.32 -20.63
CA LYS A 355 -3.14 17.45 -20.42
C LYS A 355 -3.39 18.22 -21.71
N ILE A 356 -2.33 18.54 -22.46
CA ILE A 356 -2.41 19.25 -23.76
C ILE A 356 -3.23 18.41 -24.75
N THR A 357 -2.91 17.12 -24.89
CA THR A 357 -3.63 16.20 -25.78
C THR A 357 -5.11 16.11 -25.42
N ASN A 358 -5.44 16.02 -24.13
CA ASN A 358 -6.83 15.99 -23.67
C ASN A 358 -7.56 17.32 -23.88
N ALA A 359 -6.89 18.45 -23.71
CA ALA A 359 -7.45 19.78 -24.00
C ALA A 359 -7.77 19.93 -25.49
N VAL A 360 -6.85 19.53 -26.38
CA VAL A 360 -7.07 19.54 -27.84
C VAL A 360 -8.23 18.62 -28.22
N LYS A 361 -8.31 17.41 -27.65
CA LYS A 361 -9.44 16.48 -27.87
C LYS A 361 -10.78 17.08 -27.43
N ARG A 362 -10.82 17.86 -26.35
CA ARG A 362 -12.03 18.54 -25.88
C ARG A 362 -12.44 19.66 -26.83
N LEU A 363 -11.49 20.48 -27.29
CA LEU A 363 -11.73 21.55 -28.26
C LEU A 363 -12.25 21.02 -29.61
N ARG A 364 -11.84 19.82 -30.03
CA ARG A 364 -12.36 19.19 -31.26
C ARG A 364 -13.80 18.67 -31.14
N ARG A 365 -14.32 18.54 -29.91
CA ARG A 365 -15.68 18.05 -29.65
C ARG A 365 -16.70 19.16 -29.42
N SER A 366 -16.23 20.36 -29.09
CA SER A 366 -17.04 21.58 -29.02
C SER A 366 -17.17 22.20 -30.41
#